data_AF-A0A694WGV1-F1
#
_entry.id   AF-A0A694WGV1-F1
#
_cell.length_a   1.000
_cell.length_b   1.000
_cell.length_c   1.000
_cell.angle_alpha   90.00
_cell.angle_beta   90.00
_cell.angle_gamma   90.00
#
_symmetry.space_group_name_H-M   'P 1'
#
loop_
_entity.id
_entity.type
_entity.pdbx_description
1 polymer ?
#
loop_
_entity_poly.entity_id
_entity_poly.type
_entity_poly.pdbx_seq_one_letter_code
_entity_poly.pdbx_strand_id
1 'polypeptide(L)'
;MIYILLLIIISTILSYLILKFIYKIIFKSTKSVLRFLVFLGSIGLIIFYYTPYSYYLEPSYWQFRNMCKLNELPNNEEKYNKILSYFGLSLDTLDWEELNRRAYKISKEQQFYLQNFRICNIYRRNKKD
;
A
#
# COMPACT_ATOMS: atom_id res chain seq x y z
N MET A 1 6.55 -17.11 4.44
CA MET A 1 5.34 -16.87 3.62
C MET A 1 4.22 -17.86 3.93
N ILE A 2 4.47 -19.18 3.88
CA ILE A 2 3.47 -20.23 4.20
C ILE A 2 2.88 -20.09 5.62
N TYR A 3 3.70 -19.83 6.63
CA TYR A 3 3.23 -19.64 8.01
C TYR A 3 2.30 -18.43 8.19
N ILE A 4 2.57 -17.34 7.48
CA ILE A 4 1.73 -16.13 7.50
C ILE A 4 0.38 -16.44 6.86
N LEU A 5 0.39 -17.19 5.75
CA LEU A 5 -0.83 -17.62 5.05
C LEU A 5 -1.67 -18.56 5.93
N LEU A 6 -1.03 -19.49 6.64
CA LEU A 6 -1.68 -20.40 7.59
C LEU A 6 -2.33 -19.64 8.76
N LEU A 7 -1.64 -18.65 9.32
CA LEU A 7 -2.13 -17.83 10.42
C LEU A 7 -3.41 -17.06 10.02
N ILE A 8 -3.43 -16.51 8.80
CA ILE A 8 -4.61 -15.81 8.25
C ILE A 8 -5.79 -16.77 8.06
N ILE A 9 -5.53 -17.98 7.54
CA ILE A 9 -6.58 -19.00 7.35
C ILE A 9 -7.17 -19.43 8.70
N ILE A 10 -6.33 -19.70 9.70
CA ILE A 10 -6.80 -20.10 11.03
C ILE A 10 -7.60 -18.98 11.69
N SER A 11 -7.10 -17.74 11.61
CA SER A 11 -7.79 -16.57 12.17
C SER A 11 -9.15 -16.32 11.52
N THR A 12 -9.29 -16.53 10.21
CA THR A 12 -10.55 -16.33 9.48
C THR A 12 -11.56 -17.44 9.76
N ILE A 13 -11.11 -18.69 9.89
CA ILE A 13 -11.97 -19.82 10.29
C ILE A 13 -12.48 -19.61 11.73
N LEU A 14 -11.59 -19.20 12.64
CA LEU A 14 -11.95 -18.97 14.04
C LEU A 14 -12.95 -17.81 14.19
N SER A 15 -12.74 -16.69 13.48
CA SER A 15 -13.67 -15.56 13.51
C SER A 15 -15.03 -15.92 12.93
N TYR A 16 -15.09 -16.70 11.85
CA TYR A 16 -16.34 -17.22 11.30
C TYR A 16 -17.11 -18.09 12.28
N LEU A 17 -16.41 -18.99 13.00
CA LEU A 17 -17.05 -19.85 14.01
C LEU A 17 -17.60 -19.04 15.20
N ILE A 18 -16.86 -18.04 15.67
CA ILE A 18 -17.29 -17.13 16.75
C ILE A 18 -18.52 -16.33 16.30
N LEU A 19 -18.49 -15.74 15.11
CA LEU A 19 -19.62 -14.99 14.56
C LEU A 19 -20.85 -15.88 14.36
N LYS A 20 -20.67 -17.12 13.87
CA LYS A 20 -21.75 -18.09 13.72
C LYS A 20 -22.36 -18.48 15.08
N PHE A 21 -21.54 -18.59 16.11
CA PHE A 21 -21.99 -18.91 17.47
C PHE A 21 -22.74 -17.73 18.10
N ILE A 22 -22.20 -16.52 18.01
CA ILE A 22 -22.85 -15.27 18.43
C ILE A 22 -24.17 -15.09 17.67
N TYR A 23 -24.16 -15.28 16.35
CA TYR A 23 -25.36 -15.25 15.53
C TYR A 23 -26.38 -16.27 16.04
N LYS A 24 -25.99 -17.54 16.24
CA LYS A 24 -26.93 -18.57 16.74
C LYS A 24 -27.48 -18.27 18.14
N ILE A 25 -26.69 -17.67 19.02
CA ILE A 25 -27.14 -17.24 20.36
C ILE A 25 -28.14 -16.09 20.24
N ILE A 26 -27.81 -15.06 19.45
CA ILE A 26 -28.63 -13.84 19.30
C ILE A 26 -29.88 -14.10 18.46
N PHE A 27 -29.81 -14.95 17.43
CA PHE A 27 -30.88 -15.22 16.45
C PHE A 27 -31.76 -16.43 16.78
N LYS A 28 -31.84 -16.85 18.05
CA LYS A 28 -32.72 -17.96 18.45
C LYS A 28 -34.22 -17.60 18.32
N SER A 29 -34.59 -16.32 18.20
CA SER A 29 -35.96 -15.90 17.89
C SER A 29 -36.03 -14.44 17.42
N THR A 30 -37.02 -14.14 16.57
CA THR A 30 -37.66 -12.84 16.27
C THR A 30 -37.17 -11.98 15.08
N LYS A 31 -38.15 -11.71 14.20
CA LYS A 31 -38.17 -10.84 13.00
C LYS A 31 -37.65 -9.41 13.24
N SER A 32 -37.59 -8.96 14.50
CA SER A 32 -37.14 -7.63 14.92
C SER A 32 -35.61 -7.49 14.92
N VAL A 33 -34.87 -8.55 15.28
CA VAL A 33 -33.40 -8.54 15.33
C VAL A 33 -32.81 -8.38 13.92
N LEU A 34 -33.44 -8.97 12.90
CA LEU A 34 -33.04 -8.81 11.50
C LEU A 34 -33.11 -7.35 11.05
N ARG A 35 -34.14 -6.60 11.46
CA ARG A 35 -34.26 -5.17 11.13
C ARG A 35 -33.16 -4.34 11.80
N PHE A 36 -32.82 -4.66 13.04
CA PHE A 36 -31.74 -3.99 13.77
C PHE A 36 -30.37 -4.27 13.14
N LEU A 37 -30.13 -5.49 12.64
CA LEU A 37 -28.90 -5.85 11.95
C LEU A 37 -28.75 -5.13 10.61
N VAL A 38 -29.84 -5.01 9.84
CA VAL A 38 -29.86 -4.23 8.58
C VAL A 38 -29.58 -2.76 8.86
N PHE A 39 -30.10 -2.21 9.95
CA PHE A 39 -29.84 -0.84 10.37
C PHE A 39 -28.37 -0.61 10.73
N LEU A 40 -27.78 -1.47 11.57
CA LEU A 40 -26.35 -1.44 11.90
C LEU A 40 -25.46 -1.63 10.65
N GLY A 41 -25.83 -2.55 9.77
CA GLY A 41 -25.16 -2.77 8.49
C GLY A 41 -25.18 -1.52 7.62
N SER A 42 -26.32 -0.83 7.50
CA SER A 42 -26.43 0.42 6.74
C SER A 42 -25.60 1.56 7.33
N ILE A 43 -25.53 1.69 8.66
CA ILE A 43 -24.66 2.68 9.32
C ILE A 43 -23.19 2.38 9.03
N GLY A 44 -22.78 1.11 9.14
CA GLY A 44 -21.41 0.70 8.80
C GLY A 44 -21.07 0.99 7.33
N LEU A 45 -22.01 0.78 6.42
CA LEU A 45 -21.84 1.05 4.98
C LEU A 45 -21.72 2.55 4.69
N ILE A 46 -22.52 3.39 5.38
CA ILE A 46 -22.41 4.85 5.33
C ILE A 46 -21.03 5.29 5.83
N ILE A 47 -20.60 4.83 7.00
CA ILE A 47 -19.28 5.18 7.53
C ILE A 47 -18.19 4.76 6.54
N PHE A 48 -18.22 3.53 6.03
CA PHE A 48 -17.22 3.05 5.08
C PHE A 48 -17.19 3.84 3.77
N TYR A 49 -18.34 4.34 3.30
CA TYR A 49 -18.44 5.15 2.09
C TYR A 49 -17.97 6.61 2.30
N TYR A 50 -18.27 7.20 3.46
CA TYR A 50 -17.96 8.60 3.78
C TYR A 50 -16.61 8.83 4.45
N THR A 51 -16.05 7.82 5.13
CA THR A 51 -14.64 7.83 5.56
C THR A 51 -13.85 6.94 4.60
N PRO A 52 -13.46 7.45 3.42
CA PRO A 52 -12.60 6.70 2.52
C PRO A 52 -11.30 6.39 3.24
N TYR A 53 -10.74 5.21 2.95
CA TYR A 53 -9.43 4.77 3.45
C TYR A 53 -8.32 5.80 3.21
N SER A 54 -8.51 6.70 2.23
CA SER A 54 -7.62 7.84 1.95
C SER A 54 -7.47 8.78 3.14
N TYR A 55 -8.49 8.98 3.98
CA TYR A 55 -8.41 9.87 5.15
C TYR A 55 -7.33 9.41 6.16
N TYR A 56 -7.05 8.11 6.22
CA TYR A 56 -6.01 7.54 7.10
C TYR A 56 -4.65 7.42 6.42
N LEU A 57 -4.59 7.48 5.09
CA LEU A 57 -3.36 7.30 4.31
C LEU A 57 -2.78 8.63 3.81
N GLU A 58 -3.57 9.70 3.83
CA GLU A 58 -3.18 11.00 3.28
C GLU A 58 -2.63 11.91 4.40
N PRO A 59 -1.43 12.49 4.22
CA PRO A 59 -0.85 13.38 5.23
C PRO A 59 -1.71 14.64 5.35
N SER A 60 -1.78 15.20 6.56
CA SER A 60 -2.45 16.49 6.75
C SER A 60 -1.80 17.59 5.89
N TYR A 61 -2.58 18.60 5.52
CA TYR A 61 -2.09 19.77 4.75
C TYR A 61 -0.79 20.35 5.32
N TRP A 62 -0.68 20.46 6.65
CA TRP A 62 0.51 20.99 7.33
C TRP A 62 1.72 20.07 7.23
N GLN A 63 1.51 18.75 7.36
CA GLN A 63 2.58 17.77 7.20
C GLN A 63 3.10 17.78 5.76
N PHE A 64 2.19 17.78 4.78
CA PHE A 64 2.56 17.88 3.37
C PHE A 64 3.32 19.17 3.07
N ARG A 65 2.84 20.32 3.58
CA ARG A 65 3.52 21.61 3.43
C ARG A 65 4.94 21.60 4.00
N ASN A 66 5.15 20.94 5.15
CA ASN A 66 6.49 20.82 5.75
C ASN A 66 7.40 19.89 4.94
N MET A 67 6.86 18.82 4.35
CA MET A 67 7.61 17.97 3.41
C MET A 67 8.06 18.77 2.18
N CYS A 68 7.18 19.62 1.62
CA CYS A 68 7.53 20.46 0.46
C CYS A 68 8.67 21.44 0.75
N LYS A 69 8.73 22.02 1.97
CA LYS A 69 9.82 22.92 2.37
C LYS A 69 11.18 22.25 2.40
N LEU A 70 11.26 20.92 2.49
CA LEU A 70 12.53 20.20 2.41
C LEU A 70 13.17 20.34 1.03
N ASN A 71 12.40 20.57 -0.04
CA ASN A 71 12.95 20.79 -1.37
C ASN A 71 13.73 22.09 -1.48
N GLU A 72 13.40 23.09 -0.66
CA GLU A 72 14.07 24.40 -0.59
C GLU A 72 15.44 24.32 0.11
N LEU A 73 15.71 23.24 0.86
CA LEU A 73 17.01 23.03 1.50
C LEU A 73 18.09 22.73 0.46
N PRO A 74 19.35 23.15 0.70
CA PRO A 74 20.49 22.77 -0.13
C PRO A 74 20.67 21.25 -0.14
N ASN A 75 21.20 20.69 -1.24
CA ASN A 75 21.44 19.26 -1.38
C ASN A 75 22.67 18.83 -0.54
N ASN A 76 22.47 18.79 0.79
CA ASN A 76 23.46 18.37 1.78
C ASN A 76 22.94 17.16 2.57
N GLU A 77 23.82 16.61 3.39
CA GLU A 77 23.51 15.46 4.25
C GLU A 77 22.27 15.70 5.13
N GLU A 78 22.12 16.92 5.66
CA GLU A 78 21.00 17.31 6.52
C GLU A 78 19.65 17.18 5.80
N LYS A 79 19.56 17.62 4.55
CA LYS A 79 18.34 17.48 3.73
C LYS A 79 17.97 16.00 3.57
N TYR A 80 18.94 15.17 3.22
CA TYR A 80 18.70 13.75 3.00
C TYR A 80 18.33 13.02 4.29
N ASN A 81 19.02 13.30 5.40
CA ASN A 81 18.67 12.75 6.71
C ASN A 81 17.27 13.18 7.16
N LYS A 82 16.87 14.44 6.93
CA LYS A 82 15.49 14.90 7.21
C LYS A 82 14.45 14.14 6.39
N ILE A 83 14.69 13.93 5.10
CA ILE A 83 13.78 13.13 4.25
C ILE A 83 13.68 11.69 4.74
N LEU A 84 14.81 11.06 5.04
CA LEU A 84 14.86 9.68 5.51
C LEU A 84 14.18 9.50 6.88
N SER A 85 14.25 10.52 7.75
CA SER A 85 13.66 10.45 9.08
C SER A 85 12.13 10.24 9.07
N TYR A 86 11.43 10.67 8.01
CA TYR A 86 10.00 10.38 7.83
C TYR A 86 9.69 8.88 7.69
N PHE A 87 10.69 8.08 7.32
CA PHE A 87 10.60 6.62 7.19
C PHE A 87 11.30 5.88 8.35
N GLY A 88 11.78 6.61 9.37
CA GLY A 88 12.59 6.04 10.46
C GLY A 88 13.98 5.60 10.00
N LEU A 89 14.51 6.24 8.95
CA LEU A 89 15.81 5.94 8.36
C LEU A 89 16.72 7.18 8.43
N SER A 90 18.00 6.96 8.15
CA SER A 90 19.04 7.97 8.03
C SER A 90 20.19 7.44 7.17
N LEU A 91 21.05 8.31 6.63
CA LEU A 91 22.10 7.94 5.67
C LEU A 91 23.10 6.90 6.22
N ASP A 92 23.32 6.88 7.52
CA ASP A 92 24.15 5.93 8.26
C ASP A 92 23.49 4.56 8.44
N THR A 93 22.15 4.51 8.52
CA THR A 93 21.39 3.25 8.64
C THR A 93 21.07 2.57 7.30
N LEU A 94 21.33 3.24 6.18
CA LEU A 94 21.04 2.70 4.85
C LEU A 94 22.05 1.62 4.44
N ASP A 95 21.53 0.51 3.92
CA ASP A 95 22.32 -0.52 3.26
C ASP A 95 22.68 -0.10 1.82
N TRP A 96 23.78 0.64 1.71
CA TRP A 96 24.30 1.15 0.45
C TRP A 96 24.65 0.05 -0.56
N GLU A 97 25.07 -1.12 -0.09
CA GLU A 97 25.46 -2.22 -0.96
C GLU A 97 24.23 -2.79 -1.67
N GLU A 98 23.16 -3.05 -0.91
CA GLU A 98 21.92 -3.53 -1.48
C GLU A 98 21.25 -2.48 -2.39
N LEU A 99 21.27 -1.20 -2.00
CA LEU A 99 20.74 -0.11 -2.83
C LEU A 99 21.48 -0.01 -4.17
N ASN A 100 22.81 -0.06 -4.16
CA ASN A 100 23.61 -0.01 -5.39
C ASN A 100 23.36 -1.23 -6.28
N ARG A 101 23.24 -2.43 -5.68
CA ARG A 101 22.93 -3.67 -6.41
C ARG A 101 21.56 -3.57 -7.10
N ARG A 102 20.55 -3.05 -6.42
CA ARG A 102 19.20 -2.83 -6.97
C ARG A 102 19.21 -1.77 -8.08
N ALA A 103 19.90 -0.64 -7.87
CA ALA A 103 20.03 0.41 -8.86
C ALA A 103 20.70 -0.09 -10.15
N TYR A 104 21.76 -0.88 -10.03
CA TYR A 104 22.43 -1.52 -11.17
C TYR A 104 21.51 -2.50 -11.92
N LYS A 105 20.71 -3.30 -11.19
CA LYS A 105 19.74 -4.21 -11.81
C LYS A 105 18.69 -3.45 -12.62
N ILE A 106 18.13 -2.38 -12.05
CA ILE A 106 17.13 -1.53 -12.71
C ILE A 106 17.71 -0.88 -13.96
N SER A 107 18.94 -0.36 -13.90
CA SER A 107 19.57 0.29 -15.06
C SER A 107 19.80 -0.70 -16.20
N LYS A 108 20.22 -1.94 -15.89
CA LYS A 108 20.40 -3.01 -16.87
C LYS A 108 19.06 -3.43 -17.50
N GLU A 109 17.99 -3.55 -16.71
CA GLU A 109 16.64 -3.83 -17.23
C GLU A 109 16.15 -2.71 -18.15
N GLN A 110 16.32 -1.45 -17.76
CA GLN A 110 15.95 -0.30 -18.61
C GLN A 110 16.73 -0.29 -19.93
N GLN A 111 18.03 -0.57 -19.90
CA GLN A 111 18.84 -0.68 -21.13
C GLN A 111 18.31 -1.78 -22.05
N PHE A 112 17.94 -2.94 -21.50
CA PHE A 112 17.35 -4.04 -22.25
C PHE A 112 16.02 -3.64 -22.91
N TYR A 113 15.12 -2.97 -22.18
CA TYR A 113 13.86 -2.45 -22.74
C TYR A 113 14.10 -1.44 -23.87
N LEU A 114 15.03 -0.50 -23.68
CA LEU A 114 15.36 0.51 -24.70
C LEU A 114 15.97 -0.13 -25.95
N GLN A 115 16.83 -1.14 -25.78
CA GLN A 115 17.44 -1.87 -26.89
C GLN A 115 16.37 -2.63 -27.70
N ASN A 116 15.47 -3.34 -27.02
CA ASN A 116 14.37 -4.04 -27.69
C ASN A 116 13.41 -3.08 -28.38
N PHE A 117 13.10 -1.94 -27.77
CA PHE A 117 12.28 -0.91 -28.40
C PHE A 117 12.93 -0.35 -29.67
N ARG A 118 14.25 -0.12 -29.67
CA ARG A 118 15.01 0.28 -30.87
C ARG A 118 14.95 -0.78 -31.95
N ILE A 119 15.17 -2.05 -31.62
CA ILE A 119 15.10 -3.17 -32.57
C ILE A 119 13.71 -3.26 -33.20
N CYS A 120 12.64 -3.21 -32.39
CA CYS A 120 11.26 -3.21 -32.88
C CYS A 120 10.97 -2.05 -33.84
N ASN A 121 11.51 -0.86 -33.56
CA ASN A 121 11.34 0.30 -34.45
C ASN A 121 12.10 0.17 -35.77
N ILE A 122 13.30 -0.42 -35.76
CA ILE A 122 14.06 -0.73 -36.99
C ILE A 122 13.28 -1.74 -37.84
N TYR A 123 12.81 -2.84 -37.24
CA TYR A 123 12.03 -3.84 -37.95
C TYR A 123 10.73 -3.27 -38.53
N ARG A 124 10.03 -2.41 -37.77
CA ARG A 124 8.82 -1.71 -38.25
C ARG A 124 9.12 -0.78 -39.43
N ARG A 125 10.29 -0.12 -39.46
CA ARG A 125 10.70 0.76 -40.57
C ARG A 125 10.98 -0.04 -41.83
N ASN A 126 11.77 -1.10 -41.73
CA ASN A 126 12.14 -1.96 -42.87
C ASN A 126 10.97 -2.76 -43.47
N LYS A 127 9.81 -2.83 -42.80
CA LYS A 127 8.60 -3.48 -43.31
C LYS A 127 7.67 -2.51 -44.07
N LYS A 128 7.94 -1.20 -44.00
CA LYS A 128 7.16 -0.16 -44.70
C LYS A 128 7.80 0.28 -46.03
N ASP A 129 9.05 -0.11 -46.26
CA ASP A 129 9.76 0.00 -47.53
C ASP A 129 9.60 -1.31 -48.33
#